data_AF-A0A7X3Y6P8-F1
#
_entry.id   AF-A0A7X3Y6P8-F1
#
_cell.length_a   1.000
_cell.length_b   1.000
_cell.length_c   1.000
_cell.angle_alpha   90.00
_cell.angle_beta   90.00
_cell.angle_gamma   90.00
#
_symmetry.space_group_name_H-M   'P 1'
#
loop_
_entity.id
_entity.type
_entity.pdbx_description
1 polymer ?
#
loop_
_entity_poly.entity_id
_entity_poly.type
_entity_poly.pdbx_seq_one_letter_code
_entity_poly.pdbx_strand_id
1 'polypeptide(L)' 'LSNGARMERLNWLANVSEDGRAQSAGVMINYLYRRDMIEANHEAYKGEGRIAMSSAVRALAGKQEKKTR' A
#
# COMPACT_ATOMS: atom_id res chain seq x y z
N LEU A 1 -5.96 -1.00 5.23
CA LEU A 1 -5.95 0.45 4.92
C LEU A 1 -6.93 1.21 5.79
N SER A 2 -8.15 0.68 5.98
CA SER A 2 -9.14 1.17 6.97
C SER A 2 -8.67 1.18 8.43
N ASN A 3 -7.43 0.81 8.72
CA ASN A 3 -6.79 0.85 10.03
C ASN A 3 -5.67 1.91 10.11
N GLY A 4 -5.62 2.83 9.14
CA GLY A 4 -4.67 3.94 9.15
C GLY A 4 -3.24 3.60 8.73
N ALA A 5 -2.99 2.36 8.31
CA ALA A 5 -1.66 1.92 7.89
C ALA A 5 -1.27 2.53 6.52
N ARG A 6 0.00 2.94 6.38
CA ARG A 6 0.59 3.40 5.12
C ARG A 6 1.21 2.24 4.35
N MET A 7 0.99 2.16 3.04
CA MET A 7 1.75 1.26 2.15
C MET A 7 3.20 1.73 2.08
N GLU A 8 4.10 1.00 2.73
CA GLU A 8 5.47 1.47 2.93
C GLU A 8 6.42 0.98 1.86
N ARG A 9 6.46 -0.33 1.64
CA ARG A 9 7.47 -0.96 0.79
C ARG A 9 6.94 -2.24 0.19
N LEU A 10 7.20 -2.42 -1.11
CA LEU A 10 7.06 -3.70 -1.78
C LEU A 10 8.38 -4.45 -1.70
N ASN A 11 8.32 -5.73 -1.35
CA ASN A 11 9.48 -6.60 -1.20
C ASN A 11 9.40 -7.69 -2.28
N TRP A 12 10.33 -7.64 -3.23
CA TRP A 12 10.51 -8.68 -4.25
C TRP A 12 11.10 -9.96 -3.63
N LEU A 13 10.59 -11.13 -4.03
CA LEU A 13 11.00 -12.44 -3.50
C LEU A 13 10.98 -12.54 -1.97
N ALA A 14 10.02 -11.89 -1.32
CA ALA A 14 9.87 -11.93 0.13
C ALA A 14 9.20 -13.21 0.64
N ASN A 15 8.43 -13.90 -0.20
CA ASN A 15 7.87 -15.21 0.11
C ASN A 15 8.09 -16.17 -1.07
N VAL A 16 9.17 -16.96 -1.01
CA VAL A 16 9.56 -17.88 -2.09
C VAL A 16 9.00 -19.30 -1.95
N SER A 17 8.09 -19.53 -0.99
CA SER A 17 7.35 -20.79 -0.93
C SER A 17 6.50 -20.99 -2.19
N GLU A 18 6.09 -22.23 -2.44
CA GLU A 18 5.19 -22.56 -3.54
C GLU A 18 3.90 -21.74 -3.47
N ASP A 19 3.28 -21.67 -2.29
CA ASP A 19 2.09 -20.85 -2.03
C ASP A 19 2.35 -19.35 -2.25
N GLY A 20 3.49 -18.83 -1.76
CA GLY A 20 3.84 -17.42 -1.93
C GLY A 20 4.01 -17.04 -3.39
N ARG A 21 4.59 -17.93 -4.19
CA ARG A 21 4.72 -17.77 -5.64
C ARG A 21 3.36 -17.84 -6.33
N ALA A 22 2.49 -18.77 -5.93
CA ALA A 22 1.15 -18.91 -6.49
C ALA A 22 0.24 -17.71 -6.18
N GLN A 23 0.33 -17.15 -4.96
CA GLN A 23 -0.53 -16.07 -4.50
C GLN A 23 -0.13 -14.69 -5.02
N SER A 24 1.17 -14.41 -5.12
CA SER A 24 1.65 -13.05 -5.42
C SER A 24 3.00 -13.00 -6.15
N ALA A 25 3.40 -14.08 -6.82
CA ALA A 25 4.74 -14.22 -7.40
C ALA A 25 5.88 -13.98 -6.38
N GLY A 26 5.59 -14.24 -5.09
CA GLY A 26 6.50 -14.03 -3.97
C GLY A 26 6.67 -12.57 -3.53
N VAL A 27 5.85 -11.65 -4.03
CA VAL A 27 5.84 -10.26 -3.58
C VAL A 27 5.10 -10.15 -2.25
N MET A 28 5.67 -9.43 -1.30
CA MET A 28 4.98 -9.02 -0.06
C MET A 28 5.07 -7.52 0.16
N ILE A 29 4.16 -6.98 0.96
CA ILE A 29 4.12 -5.55 1.30
C ILE A 29 4.35 -5.34 2.80
N ASN A 30 5.13 -4.32 3.14
CA ASN A 30 5.17 -3.78 4.50
C ASN A 30 4.20 -2.61 4.63
N TYR A 31 3.38 -2.66 5.68
CA TYR A 31 2.54 -1.53 6.09
C TYR A 31 3.16 -0.85 7.30
N LEU A 32 3.35 0.47 7.21
CA LEU A 32 3.89 1.28 8.30
C LEU A 32 2.74 1.93 9.09
N TYR A 33 2.75 1.72 10.40
CA TYR A 33 1.90 2.44 11.34
C TYR A 33 2.71 3.57 11.96
N ARG A 34 2.44 4.79 11.51
CA ARG A 34 2.95 6.00 12.17
C ARG A 34 1.85 6.54 13.05
N ARG A 35 2.07 6.52 14.37
CA ARG A 35 1.04 6.75 15.40
C ARG A 35 0.32 8.09 15.21
N ASP A 36 1.05 9.12 14.83
CA ASP A 36 0.58 10.47 14.50
C ASP A 36 -0.21 10.57 13.19
N MET A 37 -0.15 9.54 12.33
CA MET A 37 -0.79 9.53 11.01
C MET A 37 -1.95 8.53 10.89
N ILE A 38 -2.18 7.67 11.89
CA ILE A 38 -3.19 6.60 11.82
C ILE A 38 -4.58 7.18 11.51
N GLU A 39 -5.01 8.17 12.29
CA GLU A 39 -6.34 8.78 12.15
C GLU A 39 -6.48 9.49 10.79
N ALA A 40 -5.52 10.33 10.43
CA ALA A 40 -5.53 11.05 9.17
C ALA A 40 -5.55 10.11 7.95
N ASN A 41 -4.83 8.98 8.01
CA ASN A 41 -4.86 7.97 6.96
C ASN A 41 -6.19 7.20 6.93
N HIS A 42 -6.77 6.89 8.10
CA HIS A 42 -8.06 6.23 8.21
C HIS A 42 -9.16 7.08 7.56
N GLU A 43 -9.27 8.33 7.99
CA GLU A 43 -10.27 9.28 7.51
C GLU A 43 -10.13 9.54 6.01
N ALA A 44 -8.91 9.79 5.52
CA ALA A 44 -8.69 10.00 4.09
C ALA A 44 -9.06 8.77 3.25
N TYR A 45 -8.82 7.56 3.75
CA TYR A 45 -9.20 6.34 3.06
C TYR A 45 -10.72 6.12 3.08
N LYS A 46 -11.38 6.39 4.21
CA LYS A 46 -12.82 6.20 4.37
C LYS A 46 -13.65 7.26 3.64
N GLY A 47 -13.24 8.53 3.71
CA GLY A 47 -13.95 9.65 3.12
C GLY A 47 -13.67 9.80 1.62
N GLU A 48 -12.38 9.76 1.22
CA GLU A 48 -11.98 10.10 -0.16
C GLU A 48 -11.50 8.88 -0.96
N GLY A 49 -11.38 7.71 -0.34
CA GLY A 49 -10.71 6.56 -0.95
C GLY A 49 -9.20 6.75 -1.12
N ARG A 50 -8.61 7.80 -0.54
CA ARG A 50 -7.19 8.13 -0.73
C ARG A 50 -6.31 7.15 0.03
N ILE A 51 -5.42 6.47 -0.70
CA ILE A 51 -4.47 5.51 -0.13
C ILE A 51 -3.17 6.22 0.26
N ALA A 52 -2.78 6.08 1.54
CA ALA A 52 -1.49 6.52 2.03
C ALA A 52 -0.38 5.58 1.52
N MET A 53 0.57 6.13 0.77
CA MET A 53 1.70 5.40 0.18
C MET A 53 3.01 6.15 0.43
N SER A 54 4.12 5.42 0.59
CA SER A 54 5.45 6.01 0.53
C SER A 54 5.74 6.57 -0.87
N SER A 55 6.71 7.48 -0.96
CA SER A 55 7.16 8.02 -2.26
C SER A 55 7.70 6.92 -3.18
N ALA A 56 8.43 5.96 -2.63
CA ALA A 56 8.96 4.80 -3.36
C ALA A 56 7.83 3.95 -3.97
N VAL A 57 6.80 3.61 -3.19
CA VAL A 57 5.65 2.84 -3.70
C VAL A 57 4.88 3.65 -4.75
N ARG A 58 4.71 4.96 -4.54
CA ARG A 58 4.05 5.85 -5.51
C ARG A 58 4.80 5.94 -6.83
N ALA A 59 6.14 5.94 -6.81
CA ALA A 59 6.96 5.97 -8.02
C ALA A 59 6.78 4.71 -8.88
N LEU A 60 6.58 3.54 -8.25
CA LEU A 60 6.32 2.27 -8.96
C LEU A 60 4.93 2.22 -9.60
N ALA A 61 3.95 2.95 -9.05
CA ALA A 61 2.56 2.92 -9.51
C ALA A 61 2.30 3.72 -10.80
N GLY A 62 3.31 4.41 -11.35
CA GLY A 62 3.17 5.26 -12.54
C GLY A 62 2.27 6.48 -12.31
N LYS A 63 2.02 7.27 -13.37
CA LYS A 63 1.01 8.33 -13.32
C LYS A 63 -0.37 7.69 -13.26
N GLN A 64 -1.10 7.95 -12.18
CA GLN A 64 -2.50 7.56 -12.06
C GLN A 64 -3.31 8.36 -13.08
N GLU A 65 -3.93 7.71 -14.06
CA GLU A 65 -4.96 8.37 -14.87
C GLU A 65 -6.11 8.75 -13.94
N LYS A 66 -6.48 10.03 -13.92
CA LYS A 66 -7.64 10.48 -13.18
C LYS A 66 -8.86 9.81 -13.79
N LYS A 67 -9.44 8.84 -13.07
CA LYS A 67 -10.73 8.27 -13.42
C LYS A 67 -11.78 9.36 -13.14
N THR A 68 -12.04 10.20 -14.15
CA THR A 68 -13.21 11.10 -14.16
C THR A 68 -14.44 10.21 -14.04
N ARG A 69 -15.15 10.32 -12.93
CA ARG A 69 -16.55 9.88 -12.84
C ARG A 69 -17.44 11.01 -13.32
#